data_AF-A0A1S9ZIM5-F1
#
_entry.id   AF-A0A1S9ZIM5-F1
#
_cell.length_a   1.000
_cell.length_b   1.000
_cell.length_c   1.000
_cell.angle_alpha   90.00
_cell.angle_beta   90.00
_cell.angle_gamma   90.00
#
_symmetry.space_group_name_H-M   'P 1'
#
loop_
_entity.id
_entity.type
_entity.pdbx_description
1 polymer ?
#
loop_
_entity_poly.entity_id
_entity_poly.type
_entity_poly.pdbx_seq_one_letter_code
_entity_poly.pdbx_strand_id
1 'polypeptide(L)'
;MDNSKKIKVLALSVAAALHGLVGLGLANMTIKPLTTPPITPPLEIEFITIEPPPKPVILNNLESAAPSNEPKVAQASLAQMRASLQAPAAEVETEPKQSTQDEPEPEVEQKTEVEPDIEPEPVNELTPDPEPEVDLKLDAEQLLEQRRLQEAWEAHQRQLAKLQEQQRLENERREQQRLEQERLEQERLENARREQERLDHERREQERLANEQRERERLEQERQAHEKAQREAREKVERQAADAAAKKKQNAGNNNDQGGGGQNNQNQVIEGGIGTISDASWRTKPRVSNFCSSRKDVDMTVQVSFRVDAEGKISNVSLNGSTGDRNLDRQITRQVGRGRLHPFKEGNVTRVGKAIYPIVLRLQKDEACTN
;
A
#
# COMPACT_ATOMS: atom_id res chain seq x y z
N MET A 1 2.69 -1.92 65.96
CA MET A 1 1.52 -1.99 65.05
C MET A 1 1.96 -2.68 63.78
N ASP A 2 1.49 -3.91 63.56
CA ASP A 2 2.04 -4.85 62.56
C ASP A 2 1.86 -4.40 61.11
N ASN A 3 2.98 -4.20 60.42
CA ASN A 3 3.03 -3.89 58.99
C ASN A 3 2.55 -5.06 58.11
N SER A 4 2.53 -6.29 58.64
CA SER A 4 2.01 -7.48 57.94
C SER A 4 0.52 -7.38 57.63
N LYS A 5 -0.28 -6.78 58.52
CA LYS A 5 -1.73 -6.60 58.30
C LYS A 5 -1.99 -5.55 57.21
N LYS A 6 -1.17 -4.51 57.11
CA LYS A 6 -1.29 -3.48 56.07
C LYS A 6 -0.95 -4.03 54.68
N ILE A 7 0.09 -4.86 54.56
CA ILE A 7 0.49 -5.47 53.28
C ILE A 7 -0.58 -6.46 52.78
N LYS A 8 -1.15 -7.28 53.68
CA LYS A 8 -2.22 -8.23 53.30
C LYS A 8 -3.50 -7.53 52.82
N VAL A 9 -3.88 -6.42 53.46
CA VAL A 9 -5.04 -5.62 53.04
C VAL A 9 -4.80 -4.93 51.69
N LEU A 10 -3.57 -4.48 51.43
CA LEU A 10 -3.20 -3.83 50.17
C LEU A 10 -3.11 -4.83 49.00
N ALA A 11 -2.67 -6.06 49.26
CA ALA A 11 -2.69 -7.13 48.25
C ALA A 11 -4.13 -7.55 47.89
N LEU A 12 -5.03 -7.65 48.88
CA LEU A 12 -6.44 -7.97 48.66
C LEU A 12 -7.19 -6.86 47.89
N SER A 13 -6.87 -5.58 48.13
CA SER A 13 -7.51 -4.47 47.42
C SER A 13 -7.08 -4.40 45.94
N VAL A 14 -5.82 -4.71 45.64
CA VAL A 14 -5.32 -4.76 44.25
C VAL A 14 -5.95 -5.93 43.48
N ALA A 15 -6.08 -7.10 44.10
CA ALA A 15 -6.72 -8.26 43.46
C ALA A 15 -8.22 -8.02 43.18
N ALA A 16 -8.93 -7.35 44.09
CA ALA A 16 -10.34 -7.01 43.91
C ALA A 16 -10.57 -5.95 42.81
N ALA A 17 -9.67 -4.97 42.68
CA ALA A 17 -9.73 -3.97 41.62
C ALA A 17 -9.47 -4.58 40.22
N LEU A 18 -8.54 -5.54 40.12
CA LEU A 18 -8.21 -6.20 38.87
C LEU A 18 -9.33 -7.14 38.38
N HIS A 19 -10.01 -7.84 39.28
CA HIS A 19 -11.15 -8.70 38.91
C HIS A 19 -12.44 -7.90 38.69
N GLY A 20 -12.63 -6.76 39.38
CA GLY A 20 -13.80 -5.90 39.22
C GLY A 20 -13.92 -5.24 37.84
N LEU A 21 -12.79 -4.93 37.19
CA LEU A 21 -12.78 -4.31 35.86
C LEU A 21 -13.11 -5.28 34.72
N VAL A 22 -12.86 -6.58 34.89
CA VAL A 22 -13.21 -7.60 33.88
C VAL A 22 -14.71 -7.90 33.91
N GLY A 23 -15.33 -7.90 35.10
CA GLY A 23 -16.78 -8.15 35.25
C GLY A 23 -17.68 -7.05 34.67
N LEU A 24 -17.26 -5.79 34.76
CA LEU A 24 -18.03 -4.65 34.22
C LEU A 24 -17.96 -4.50 32.70
N GLY A 25 -16.95 -5.10 32.04
CA GLY A 25 -16.82 -5.11 30.59
C GLY A 25 -17.79 -6.07 29.88
N LEU A 26 -18.14 -7.19 30.51
CA LEU A 26 -19.01 -8.21 29.90
C LEU A 26 -20.50 -7.88 30.00
N ALA A 27 -20.92 -7.08 30.99
CA ALA A 27 -22.34 -6.73 31.18
C ALA A 27 -22.91 -5.74 30.13
N ASN A 28 -22.05 -5.03 29.38
CA ASN A 28 -22.47 -4.02 28.39
C ASN A 28 -22.21 -4.40 26.93
N MET A 29 -21.84 -5.66 26.63
CA MET A 29 -21.72 -6.12 25.26
C MET A 29 -23.11 -6.41 24.66
N THR A 30 -23.58 -5.51 23.80
CA THR A 30 -24.77 -5.74 22.97
C THR A 30 -24.44 -6.78 21.90
N ILE A 31 -24.92 -8.01 22.08
CA ILE A 31 -24.79 -9.08 21.08
C ILE A 31 -25.65 -8.69 19.87
N LYS A 32 -25.02 -8.36 18.75
CA LYS A 32 -25.73 -8.17 17.48
C LYS A 32 -26.35 -9.51 17.06
N PRO A 33 -27.65 -9.57 16.71
CA PRO A 33 -28.26 -10.83 16.29
C PRO A 33 -27.59 -11.32 15.01
N LEU A 34 -27.16 -12.58 15.03
CA LEU A 34 -26.61 -13.26 13.88
C LEU A 34 -27.75 -13.56 12.90
N THR A 35 -27.80 -12.82 11.79
CA THR A 35 -28.67 -13.13 10.65
C THR A 35 -28.20 -14.45 10.03
N THR A 36 -29.03 -15.48 10.06
CA THR A 36 -28.76 -16.73 9.36
C THR A 36 -28.83 -16.52 7.84
N PRO A 37 -27.90 -17.09 7.05
CA PRO A 37 -27.94 -16.96 5.60
C PRO A 37 -29.18 -17.67 5.02
N PRO A 38 -29.73 -17.16 3.90
CA PRO A 38 -30.89 -17.79 3.27
C PRO A 38 -30.54 -19.20 2.77
N ILE A 39 -31.43 -20.15 3.07
CA ILE A 39 -31.33 -21.54 2.62
C ILE A 39 -31.60 -21.57 1.11
N THR A 40 -30.57 -21.87 0.31
CA THR A 40 -30.70 -22.09 -1.13
C THR A 40 -31.43 -23.42 -1.39
N PRO A 41 -32.45 -23.46 -2.26
CA PRO A 41 -33.13 -24.71 -2.60
C PRO A 41 -32.19 -25.68 -3.35
N PRO A 42 -32.43 -27.00 -3.28
CA PRO A 42 -31.57 -28.01 -3.91
C PRO A 42 -31.60 -27.92 -5.43
N LEU A 43 -30.43 -28.12 -6.05
CA LEU A 43 -30.22 -28.09 -7.50
C LEU A 43 -30.72 -29.40 -8.13
N GLU A 44 -31.58 -29.31 -9.15
CA GLU A 44 -31.95 -30.44 -10.02
C GLU A 44 -30.87 -30.62 -11.11
N ILE A 45 -30.32 -31.84 -11.23
CA ILE A 45 -29.29 -32.17 -12.22
C ILE A 45 -29.95 -32.96 -13.35
N GLU A 46 -30.04 -32.37 -14.54
CA GLU A 46 -30.42 -33.08 -15.76
C GLU A 46 -29.20 -33.74 -16.41
N PHE A 47 -29.28 -35.05 -16.67
CA PHE A 47 -28.22 -35.82 -17.29
C PHE A 47 -28.19 -35.60 -18.81
N ILE A 48 -27.11 -35.00 -19.31
CA ILE A 48 -26.87 -34.87 -20.75
C ILE A 48 -26.52 -36.24 -21.33
N THR A 49 -27.32 -36.72 -22.28
CA THR A 49 -27.02 -37.93 -23.06
C THR A 49 -25.97 -37.59 -24.11
N ILE A 50 -24.81 -38.24 -24.06
CA ILE A 50 -23.72 -38.03 -25.03
C ILE A 50 -23.89 -39.06 -26.16
N GLU A 51 -24.14 -38.58 -27.39
CA GLU A 51 -24.13 -39.43 -28.58
C GLU A 51 -22.72 -39.93 -28.93
N PRO A 52 -22.57 -41.17 -29.43
CA PRO A 52 -21.26 -41.74 -29.74
C PRO A 52 -20.64 -41.13 -31.01
N PRO A 53 -19.30 -40.95 -31.06
CA PRO A 53 -18.61 -40.28 -32.15
C PRO A 53 -18.59 -41.11 -33.45
N PRO A 54 -18.57 -40.46 -34.63
CA PRO A 54 -18.51 -41.14 -35.92
C PRO A 54 -17.15 -41.79 -36.18
N LYS A 55 -17.16 -42.92 -36.90
CA LYS A 55 -15.97 -43.74 -37.19
C LYS A 55 -14.99 -43.01 -38.14
N PRO A 56 -13.67 -43.19 -37.97
CA PRO A 56 -12.67 -42.48 -38.75
C PRO A 56 -12.55 -42.99 -40.20
N VAL A 57 -12.44 -42.06 -41.14
CA VAL A 57 -12.05 -42.29 -42.54
C VAL A 57 -10.53 -42.19 -42.64
N ILE A 58 -9.87 -43.20 -43.23
CA ILE A 58 -8.43 -43.18 -43.49
C ILE A 58 -8.16 -42.52 -44.85
N LEU A 59 -7.27 -41.53 -44.88
CA LEU A 59 -6.63 -41.05 -46.11
C LEU A 59 -5.12 -40.98 -45.91
N ASN A 60 -4.41 -41.69 -46.80
CA ASN A 60 -2.96 -41.72 -46.94
C ASN A 60 -2.40 -40.43 -47.56
N ASN A 61 -1.15 -40.16 -47.20
CA ASN A 61 -0.13 -39.33 -47.88
C ASN A 61 -0.35 -37.81 -47.92
N LEU A 62 0.55 -37.05 -47.28
CA LEU A 62 1.58 -36.23 -47.94
C LEU A 62 2.51 -35.57 -46.88
N GLU A 63 3.79 -35.91 -46.97
CA GLU A 63 4.98 -35.04 -47.01
C GLU A 63 5.01 -33.68 -46.25
N SER A 64 5.91 -33.64 -45.26
CA SER A 64 6.86 -32.58 -44.87
C SER A 64 6.41 -31.21 -44.29
N ALA A 65 7.16 -30.88 -43.21
CA ALA A 65 7.68 -29.58 -42.77
C ALA A 65 6.99 -28.86 -41.60
N ALA A 66 7.70 -28.81 -40.47
CA ALA A 66 7.61 -27.77 -39.43
C ALA A 66 8.39 -26.51 -39.89
N PRO A 67 8.41 -25.35 -39.17
CA PRO A 67 7.88 -25.07 -37.83
C PRO A 67 7.19 -23.67 -37.66
N SER A 68 6.80 -23.37 -36.41
CA SER A 68 6.89 -22.05 -35.73
C SER A 68 5.57 -21.38 -35.26
N ASN A 69 5.59 -21.07 -33.96
CA ASN A 69 4.97 -19.95 -33.22
C ASN A 69 3.44 -19.86 -32.95
N GLU A 70 3.16 -19.86 -31.64
CA GLU A 70 2.04 -19.35 -30.81
C GLU A 70 1.36 -18.01 -31.24
N PRO A 71 0.28 -17.48 -30.57
CA PRO A 71 -0.50 -17.96 -29.39
C PRO A 71 -2.05 -17.72 -29.44
N LYS A 72 -2.73 -18.10 -28.33
CA LYS A 72 -3.86 -17.43 -27.61
C LYS A 72 -5.25 -18.12 -27.52
N VAL A 73 -5.55 -18.49 -26.26
CA VAL A 73 -6.75 -18.14 -25.44
C VAL A 73 -7.97 -19.07 -25.48
N ALA A 74 -8.24 -19.68 -24.31
CA ALA A 74 -9.47 -19.58 -23.50
C ALA A 74 -9.58 -20.85 -22.62
N GLN A 75 -9.17 -20.81 -21.35
CA GLN A 75 -10.05 -20.64 -20.19
C GLN A 75 -11.26 -21.59 -20.17
N ALA A 76 -11.28 -22.56 -19.25
CA ALA A 76 -12.16 -22.53 -18.07
C ALA A 76 -12.23 -23.88 -17.34
N SER A 77 -12.38 -23.77 -16.01
CA SER A 77 -12.93 -24.77 -15.08
C SER A 77 -12.02 -25.93 -14.59
N LEU A 78 -11.30 -25.65 -13.49
CA LEU A 78 -11.19 -26.63 -12.38
C LEU A 78 -10.92 -25.93 -11.04
N ALA A 79 -11.53 -24.77 -10.86
CA ALA A 79 -11.56 -24.04 -9.60
C ALA A 79 -12.96 -24.17 -8.97
N GLN A 80 -13.30 -25.36 -8.46
CA GLN A 80 -14.53 -25.50 -7.65
C GLN A 80 -14.57 -26.70 -6.71
N MET A 81 -13.41 -27.23 -6.29
CA MET A 81 -13.39 -28.23 -5.22
C MET A 81 -12.14 -28.07 -4.32
N ARG A 82 -11.98 -26.89 -3.74
CA ARG A 82 -11.09 -26.69 -2.58
C ARG A 82 -11.64 -25.58 -1.69
N ALA A 83 -12.51 -25.97 -0.76
CA ALA A 83 -12.85 -25.14 0.40
C ALA A 83 -13.43 -26.02 1.51
N SER A 84 -12.56 -26.68 2.28
CA SER A 84 -12.80 -26.88 3.71
C SER A 84 -11.51 -27.32 4.39
N LEU A 85 -11.30 -26.79 5.60
CA LEU A 85 -10.17 -26.97 6.51
C LEU A 85 -9.01 -25.98 6.34
N GLN A 86 -9.22 -24.78 6.90
CA GLN A 86 -8.14 -23.94 7.43
C GLN A 86 -8.50 -23.58 8.87
N ALA A 87 -7.69 -24.08 9.82
CA ALA A 87 -7.53 -23.52 11.15
C ALA A 87 -6.07 -23.02 11.27
N PRO A 88 -5.80 -21.97 12.06
CA PRO A 88 -4.67 -21.08 11.85
C PRO A 88 -3.40 -21.54 12.58
N ALA A 89 -2.26 -21.28 11.94
CA ALA A 89 -0.95 -21.25 12.56
C ALA A 89 -0.66 -19.83 13.07
N ALA A 90 -0.21 -19.71 14.32
CA ALA A 90 0.50 -18.57 14.89
C ALA A 90 1.66 -19.18 15.70
N GLU A 91 2.87 -19.08 15.15
CA GLU A 91 3.91 -18.10 15.48
C GLU A 91 4.92 -18.68 16.48
N VAL A 92 6.07 -19.09 15.95
CA VAL A 92 7.25 -19.52 16.69
C VAL A 92 8.25 -18.38 16.61
N GLU A 93 8.64 -17.83 17.75
CA GLU A 93 9.83 -16.99 17.85
C GLU A 93 10.64 -17.30 19.11
N THR A 94 11.95 -17.45 18.87
CA THR A 94 13.11 -17.22 19.75
C THR A 94 13.61 -18.29 20.73
N GLU A 95 14.92 -18.57 20.57
CA GLU A 95 15.83 -19.38 21.39
C GLU A 95 16.18 -18.72 22.77
N PRO A 96 17.22 -19.15 23.52
CA PRO A 96 17.25 -20.27 24.46
C PRO A 96 17.62 -19.80 25.90
N LYS A 97 17.43 -20.63 26.93
CA LYS A 97 18.24 -20.57 28.18
C LYS A 97 18.10 -21.82 29.06
N GLN A 98 19.25 -22.22 29.56
CA GLN A 98 19.61 -23.32 30.44
C GLN A 98 19.18 -23.06 31.90
N SER A 99 18.74 -24.10 32.65
CA SER A 99 19.25 -24.50 33.99
C SER A 99 18.27 -25.43 34.76
N THR A 100 18.76 -26.65 35.06
CA THR A 100 18.67 -27.43 36.33
C THR A 100 17.39 -27.48 37.19
N GLN A 101 16.89 -28.70 37.42
CA GLN A 101 16.59 -29.35 38.72
C GLN A 101 15.99 -30.74 38.40
N ASP A 102 16.71 -31.84 38.65
CA ASP A 102 16.65 -32.66 39.87
C ASP A 102 15.25 -33.15 40.23
N GLU A 103 14.90 -34.37 39.82
CA GLU A 103 13.99 -35.26 40.58
C GLU A 103 14.31 -36.74 40.24
N PRO A 104 14.31 -37.66 41.22
CA PRO A 104 15.09 -38.90 41.17
C PRO A 104 14.36 -40.11 40.58
N GLU A 105 15.18 -41.08 40.19
CA GLU A 105 14.86 -42.45 39.79
C GLU A 105 14.06 -43.18 40.90
N PRO A 106 12.97 -43.91 40.58
CA PRO A 106 12.31 -44.75 41.57
C PRO A 106 13.13 -46.02 41.83
N GLU A 107 13.65 -46.08 43.05
CA GLU A 107 14.26 -47.24 43.68
C GLU A 107 13.25 -48.41 43.75
N VAL A 108 13.64 -49.55 43.18
CA VAL A 108 12.86 -50.79 43.21
C VAL A 108 12.92 -51.37 44.62
N GLU A 109 11.86 -51.18 45.41
CA GLU A 109 11.68 -51.90 46.67
C GLU A 109 11.46 -53.40 46.38
N GLN A 110 12.48 -54.20 46.72
CA GLN A 110 12.39 -55.64 46.77
C GLN A 110 11.44 -56.07 47.89
N LYS A 111 10.25 -56.53 47.51
CA LYS A 111 9.36 -57.24 48.40
C LYS A 111 9.85 -58.68 48.54
N THR A 112 10.41 -59.00 49.69
CA THR A 112 10.75 -60.36 50.12
C THR A 112 9.47 -61.21 50.16
N GLU A 113 9.31 -62.12 49.20
CA GLU A 113 8.30 -63.16 49.24
C GLU A 113 8.78 -64.26 50.20
N VAL A 114 7.95 -64.55 51.19
CA VAL A 114 8.15 -65.58 52.20
C VAL A 114 7.94 -66.95 51.56
N GLU A 115 8.93 -67.84 51.65
CA GLU A 115 8.77 -69.26 51.34
C GLU A 115 7.67 -69.87 52.24
N PRO A 116 6.66 -70.55 51.68
CA PRO A 116 5.88 -71.49 52.46
C PRO A 116 6.63 -72.83 52.52
N ASP A 117 6.91 -73.23 53.75
CA ASP A 117 7.26 -74.58 54.19
C ASP A 117 6.25 -75.59 53.62
N ILE A 118 6.69 -76.44 52.69
CA ILE A 118 5.92 -77.59 52.18
C ILE A 118 6.50 -78.84 52.82
N GLU A 119 5.73 -79.37 53.77
CA GLU A 119 5.89 -80.69 54.37
C GLU A 119 5.77 -81.79 53.28
N PRO A 120 6.67 -82.78 53.21
CA PRO A 120 6.65 -83.76 52.13
C PRO A 120 5.52 -84.79 52.33
N GLU A 121 4.52 -84.76 51.45
CA GLU A 121 3.55 -85.86 51.33
C GLU A 121 4.23 -87.16 50.83
N PRO A 122 3.76 -88.34 51.28
CA PRO A 122 4.42 -89.61 51.01
C PRO A 122 4.38 -89.98 49.52
N VAL A 123 5.55 -90.35 49.02
CA VAL A 123 5.82 -90.90 47.69
C VAL A 123 4.89 -92.09 47.43
N ASN A 124 3.88 -91.88 46.60
CA ASN A 124 3.10 -92.96 46.03
C ASN A 124 3.86 -93.46 44.79
N GLU A 125 4.39 -94.67 44.89
CA GLU A 125 5.18 -95.34 43.87
C GLU A 125 4.30 -95.64 42.65
N LEU A 126 4.16 -94.64 41.78
CA LEU A 126 3.65 -94.82 40.43
C LEU A 126 4.77 -95.44 39.60
N THR A 127 4.54 -96.69 39.19
CA THR A 127 5.26 -97.39 38.15
C THR A 127 5.57 -96.46 36.96
N PRO A 128 6.74 -96.56 36.31
CA PRO A 128 7.04 -95.74 35.15
C PRO A 128 6.05 -96.09 34.02
N ASP A 129 5.12 -95.17 33.77
CA ASP A 129 4.39 -95.10 32.51
C ASP A 129 5.44 -94.84 31.42
N PRO A 130 5.46 -95.56 30.28
CA PRO A 130 6.42 -95.27 29.23
C PRO A 130 6.31 -93.80 28.82
N GLU A 131 7.43 -93.08 28.88
CA GLU A 131 7.54 -91.72 28.35
C GLU A 131 6.86 -91.66 26.98
N PRO A 132 5.90 -90.75 26.73
CA PRO A 132 5.48 -90.53 25.36
C PRO A 132 6.72 -90.04 24.62
N GLU A 133 7.18 -90.81 23.62
CA GLU A 133 8.16 -90.34 22.66
C GLU A 133 7.57 -89.08 22.00
N VAL A 134 7.87 -87.91 22.55
CA VAL A 134 7.52 -86.63 21.94
C VAL A 134 8.34 -86.58 20.66
N ASP A 135 7.66 -86.68 19.53
CA ASP A 135 8.28 -86.67 18.21
C ASP A 135 8.89 -85.29 17.96
N LEU A 136 10.12 -85.08 18.47
CA LEU A 136 10.94 -83.86 18.43
C LEU A 136 11.10 -83.25 17.02
N LYS A 137 10.69 -83.98 15.97
CA LYS A 137 10.66 -83.52 14.59
C LYS A 137 9.49 -82.59 14.29
N LEU A 138 8.35 -82.77 14.96
CA LEU A 138 7.14 -81.95 14.74
C LEU A 138 7.33 -80.51 15.27
N ASP A 139 8.08 -80.35 16.37
CA ASP A 139 8.36 -79.03 16.97
C ASP A 139 9.38 -78.20 16.15
N ALA A 140 10.30 -78.86 15.46
CA ALA A 140 11.31 -78.21 14.61
C ALA A 140 10.71 -77.61 13.33
N GLU A 141 9.74 -78.31 12.71
CA GLU A 141 9.06 -77.81 11.50
C GLU A 141 8.15 -76.61 11.81
N GLN A 142 7.41 -76.66 12.93
CA GLN A 142 6.55 -75.56 13.37
C GLN A 142 7.34 -74.28 13.69
N LEU A 143 8.50 -74.40 14.34
CA LEU A 143 9.38 -73.26 14.60
C LEU A 143 9.91 -72.63 13.31
N LEU A 144 10.22 -73.46 12.30
CA LEU A 144 10.70 -73.00 11.00
C LEU A 144 9.59 -72.31 10.21
N GLU A 145 8.36 -72.83 10.27
CA GLU A 145 7.18 -72.18 9.68
C GLU A 145 6.87 -70.83 10.36
N GLN A 146 6.95 -70.76 11.70
CA GLN A 146 6.78 -69.51 12.44
C GLN A 146 7.83 -68.45 12.05
N ARG A 147 9.09 -68.85 11.87
CA ARG A 147 10.15 -67.95 11.37
C ARG A 147 9.84 -67.45 9.96
N ARG A 148 9.39 -68.31 9.04
CA ARG A 148 9.01 -67.91 7.68
C ARG A 148 7.87 -66.89 7.68
N LEU A 149 6.87 -67.06 8.56
CA LEU A 149 5.77 -66.10 8.70
C LEU A 149 6.25 -64.75 9.23
N GLN A 150 7.18 -64.74 10.20
CA GLN A 150 7.80 -63.52 10.69
C GLN A 150 8.59 -62.80 9.59
N GLU A 151 9.44 -63.52 8.86
CA GLU A 151 10.21 -62.96 7.73
C GLU A 151 9.29 -62.41 6.64
N ALA A 152 8.19 -63.11 6.31
CA ALA A 152 7.20 -62.64 5.35
C ALA A 152 6.48 -61.36 5.83
N TRP A 153 6.14 -61.29 7.12
CA TRP A 153 5.52 -60.10 7.70
C TRP A 153 6.48 -58.90 7.69
N GLU A 154 7.74 -59.09 8.07
CA GLU A 154 8.77 -58.05 7.99
C GLU A 154 9.03 -57.59 6.55
N ALA A 155 9.07 -58.52 5.60
CA ALA A 155 9.23 -58.20 4.18
C ALA A 155 8.06 -57.35 3.67
N HIS A 156 6.83 -57.69 4.06
CA HIS A 156 5.64 -56.89 3.74
C HIS A 156 5.70 -55.48 4.36
N GLN A 157 6.11 -55.35 5.62
CA GLN A 157 6.31 -54.05 6.25
C GLN A 157 7.38 -53.20 5.54
N ARG A 158 8.51 -53.81 5.14
CA ARG A 158 9.55 -53.13 4.36
C ARG A 158 9.04 -52.65 3.00
N GLN A 159 8.18 -53.43 2.33
CA GLN A 159 7.55 -53.01 1.08
C GLN A 159 6.61 -51.82 1.29
N LEU A 160 5.78 -51.85 2.33
CA LEU A 160 4.91 -50.71 2.69
C LEU A 160 5.72 -49.45 3.00
N ALA A 161 6.78 -49.57 3.79
CA ALA A 161 7.67 -48.45 4.10
C ALA A 161 8.31 -47.86 2.83
N LYS A 162 8.76 -48.71 1.90
CA LYS A 162 9.32 -48.28 0.62
C LYS A 162 8.30 -47.55 -0.26
N LEU A 163 7.06 -48.03 -0.32
CA LEU A 163 5.97 -47.37 -1.04
C LEU A 163 5.63 -46.01 -0.42
N GLN A 164 5.58 -45.94 0.91
CA GLN A 164 5.34 -44.69 1.64
C GLN A 164 6.47 -43.68 1.39
N GLU A 165 7.74 -44.11 1.40
CA GLU A 165 8.87 -43.25 1.09
C GLU A 165 8.84 -42.73 -0.35
N GLN A 166 8.53 -43.60 -1.32
CA GLN A 166 8.36 -43.20 -2.72
C GLN A 166 7.25 -42.16 -2.88
N GLN A 167 6.11 -42.37 -2.21
CA GLN A 167 4.99 -41.42 -2.24
C GLN A 167 5.36 -40.08 -1.61
N ARG A 168 6.13 -40.08 -0.51
CA ARG A 168 6.63 -38.84 0.12
C ARG A 168 7.55 -38.07 -0.82
N LEU A 169 8.51 -38.76 -1.45
CA LEU A 169 9.43 -38.15 -2.41
C LEU A 169 8.72 -37.61 -3.65
N GLU A 170 7.70 -38.31 -4.17
CA GLU A 170 6.92 -37.82 -5.30
C GLU A 170 6.10 -36.58 -4.94
N ASN A 171 5.48 -36.56 -3.76
CA ASN A 171 4.75 -35.40 -3.27
C ASN A 171 5.66 -34.20 -3.06
N GLU A 172 6.85 -34.40 -2.47
CA GLU A 172 7.84 -33.34 -2.27
C GLU A 172 8.32 -32.76 -3.61
N ARG A 173 8.61 -33.61 -4.60
CA ARG A 173 8.96 -33.15 -5.95
C ARG A 173 7.85 -32.35 -6.61
N ARG A 174 6.59 -32.79 -6.46
CA ARG A 174 5.43 -32.08 -7.00
C ARG A 174 5.23 -30.73 -6.31
N GLU A 175 5.46 -30.65 -5.00
CA GLU A 175 5.38 -29.41 -4.25
C GLU A 175 6.48 -28.42 -4.65
N GLN A 176 7.73 -28.90 -4.77
CA GLN A 176 8.84 -28.09 -5.26
C GLN A 176 8.57 -27.54 -6.67
N GLN A 177 8.07 -28.37 -7.58
CA GLN A 177 7.71 -27.93 -8.94
C GLN A 177 6.59 -26.87 -8.93
N ARG A 178 5.59 -27.00 -8.05
CA ARG A 178 4.53 -26.00 -7.90
C ARG A 178 5.06 -24.67 -7.37
N LEU A 179 5.92 -24.71 -6.37
CA LEU A 179 6.56 -23.51 -5.81
C LEU A 179 7.43 -22.81 -6.85
N GLU A 180 8.19 -23.55 -7.66
CA GLU A 180 9.00 -22.98 -8.73
C GLU A 180 8.14 -22.32 -9.81
N GLN A 181 7.04 -22.97 -10.23
CA GLN A 181 6.08 -22.39 -11.17
C GLN A 181 5.44 -21.11 -10.63
N GLU A 182 5.02 -21.10 -9.36
CA GLU A 182 4.45 -19.93 -8.71
C GLU A 182 5.46 -18.77 -8.64
N ARG A 183 6.72 -19.05 -8.31
CA ARG A 183 7.79 -18.03 -8.30
C ARG A 183 8.02 -17.44 -9.69
N LEU A 184 8.05 -18.27 -10.73
CA LEU A 184 8.23 -17.81 -12.11
C LEU A 184 7.04 -16.97 -12.58
N GLU A 185 5.81 -17.32 -12.19
CA GLU A 185 4.62 -16.55 -12.51
C GLU A 185 4.61 -15.19 -11.79
N GLN A 186 4.97 -15.17 -10.50
CA GLN A 186 5.12 -13.92 -9.74
C GLN A 186 6.18 -13.01 -10.37
N GLU A 187 7.34 -13.56 -10.74
CA GLU A 187 8.41 -12.79 -11.40
C GLU A 187 7.95 -12.20 -12.74
N ARG A 188 7.23 -12.99 -13.55
CA ARG A 188 6.65 -12.51 -14.82
C ARG A 188 5.65 -11.38 -14.60
N LEU A 189 4.77 -11.50 -13.61
CA LEU A 189 3.80 -10.46 -13.28
C LEU A 189 4.47 -9.17 -12.80
N GLU A 190 5.51 -9.30 -11.97
CA GLU A 190 6.26 -8.15 -11.48
C GLU A 190 7.02 -7.44 -12.60
N ASN A 191 7.67 -8.20 -13.50
CA ASN A 191 8.35 -7.66 -14.67
C ASN A 191 7.36 -6.93 -15.60
N ALA A 192 6.19 -7.53 -15.86
CA ALA A 192 5.14 -6.89 -16.66
C ALA A 192 4.64 -5.59 -16.04
N ARG A 193 4.46 -5.56 -14.71
CA ARG A 193 4.07 -4.34 -13.98
C ARG A 193 5.13 -3.25 -14.07
N ARG A 194 6.41 -3.60 -13.90
CA ARG A 194 7.53 -2.66 -14.03
C ARG A 194 7.63 -2.09 -15.45
N GLU A 195 7.41 -2.91 -16.48
CA GLU A 195 7.39 -2.45 -17.87
C GLU A 195 6.23 -1.49 -18.14
N GLN A 196 5.02 -1.83 -17.67
CA GLN A 196 3.85 -0.95 -17.81
C GLN A 196 4.06 0.40 -17.11
N GLU A 197 4.64 0.40 -15.91
CA GLU A 197 4.96 1.63 -15.18
C GLU A 197 5.98 2.50 -15.93
N ARG A 198 7.00 1.89 -16.55
CA ARG A 198 7.98 2.61 -17.40
C ARG A 198 7.32 3.25 -18.61
N LEU A 199 6.46 2.52 -19.33
CA LEU A 199 5.73 3.05 -20.48
C LEU A 199 4.78 4.18 -20.08
N ASP A 200 4.11 4.06 -18.95
CA ASP A 200 3.23 5.10 -18.41
C ASP A 200 4.01 6.35 -17.94
N HIS A 201 5.21 6.18 -17.41
CA HIS A 201 6.09 7.29 -17.10
C HIS A 201 6.55 8.01 -18.37
N GLU A 202 7.05 7.26 -19.35
CA GLU A 202 7.53 7.82 -20.62
C GLU A 202 6.43 8.58 -21.37
N ARG A 203 5.22 8.03 -21.44
CA ARG A 203 4.06 8.71 -22.05
C ARG A 203 3.75 10.04 -21.35
N ARG A 204 3.77 10.06 -20.02
CA ARG A 204 3.51 11.28 -19.23
C ARG A 204 4.61 12.34 -19.45
N GLU A 205 5.86 11.92 -19.60
CA GLU A 205 6.95 12.85 -19.92
C GLU A 205 6.84 13.41 -21.33
N GLN A 206 6.53 12.58 -22.33
CA GLN A 206 6.27 13.04 -23.69
C GLN A 206 5.10 14.02 -23.75
N GLU A 207 4.01 13.75 -23.04
CA GLU A 207 2.85 14.66 -22.95
C GLU A 207 3.22 15.99 -22.31
N ARG A 208 4.01 15.96 -21.22
CA ARG A 208 4.52 17.18 -20.58
C ARG A 208 5.37 18.02 -21.53
N LEU A 209 6.31 17.38 -22.23
CA LEU A 209 7.17 18.07 -23.20
C LEU A 209 6.35 18.67 -24.35
N ALA A 210 5.35 17.94 -24.86
CA ALA A 210 4.47 18.43 -25.91
C ALA A 210 3.57 19.59 -25.44
N ASN A 211 3.11 19.57 -24.19
CA ASN A 211 2.37 20.71 -23.60
C ASN A 211 3.27 21.93 -23.40
N GLU A 212 4.49 21.73 -22.90
CA GLU A 212 5.46 22.81 -22.69
C GLU A 212 5.85 23.47 -24.01
N GLN A 213 6.06 22.69 -25.08
CA GLN A 213 6.32 23.24 -26.42
C GLN A 213 5.14 24.08 -26.94
N ARG A 214 3.91 23.57 -26.81
CA ARG A 214 2.70 24.32 -27.19
C ARG A 214 2.54 25.61 -26.39
N GLU A 215 2.84 25.59 -25.10
CA GLU A 215 2.78 26.79 -24.26
C GLU A 215 3.84 27.82 -24.67
N ARG A 216 5.07 27.38 -24.93
CA ARG A 216 6.15 28.26 -25.42
C ARG A 216 5.78 28.89 -26.76
N GLU A 217 5.24 28.12 -27.70
CA GLU A 217 4.80 28.64 -29.00
C GLU A 217 3.67 29.68 -28.84
N ARG A 218 2.68 29.42 -27.99
CA ARG A 218 1.61 30.40 -27.69
C ARG A 218 2.18 31.68 -27.08
N LEU A 219 3.11 31.57 -26.15
CA LEU A 219 3.74 32.73 -25.50
C LEU A 219 4.57 33.55 -26.49
N GLU A 220 5.25 32.88 -27.43
CA GLU A 220 5.98 33.55 -28.51
C GLU A 220 5.06 34.26 -29.49
N GLN A 221 3.96 33.62 -29.90
CA GLN A 221 2.93 34.26 -30.73
C GLN A 221 2.31 35.48 -30.03
N GLU A 222 2.03 35.39 -28.74
CA GLU A 222 1.50 36.51 -27.94
C GLU A 222 2.51 37.67 -27.87
N ARG A 223 3.81 37.37 -27.68
CA ARG A 223 4.88 38.39 -27.71
C ARG A 223 4.97 39.08 -29.07
N GLN A 224 4.96 38.32 -30.16
CA GLN A 224 5.00 38.87 -31.51
C GLN A 224 3.76 39.73 -31.80
N ALA A 225 2.57 39.29 -31.38
CA ALA A 225 1.33 40.05 -31.53
C ALA A 225 1.38 41.36 -30.73
N HIS A 226 1.87 41.31 -29.49
CA HIS A 226 2.02 42.48 -28.64
C HIS A 226 3.07 43.47 -29.18
N GLU A 227 4.21 42.98 -29.68
CA GLU A 227 5.23 43.82 -30.32
C GLU A 227 4.69 44.51 -31.58
N LYS A 228 3.96 43.78 -32.42
CA LYS A 228 3.29 44.35 -33.60
C LYS A 228 2.28 45.42 -33.19
N ALA A 229 1.45 45.16 -32.19
CA ALA A 229 0.49 46.13 -31.68
C ALA A 229 1.18 47.40 -31.12
N GLN A 230 2.30 47.24 -30.41
CA GLN A 230 3.09 48.39 -29.94
C GLN A 230 3.71 49.18 -31.10
N ARG A 231 4.23 48.50 -32.13
CA ARG A 231 4.80 49.16 -33.31
C ARG A 231 3.73 49.96 -34.05
N GLU A 232 2.55 49.37 -34.27
CA GLU A 232 1.41 50.06 -34.89
C GLU A 232 0.94 51.25 -34.04
N ALA A 233 0.91 51.12 -32.71
CA ALA A 233 0.56 52.21 -31.82
C ALA A 233 1.59 53.36 -31.90
N ARG A 234 2.89 53.06 -31.92
CA ARG A 234 3.96 54.05 -32.08
C ARG A 234 3.86 54.77 -33.42
N GLU A 235 3.64 54.03 -34.51
CA GLU A 235 3.48 54.61 -35.84
C GLU A 235 2.26 55.53 -35.92
N LYS A 236 1.14 55.16 -35.27
CA LYS A 236 -0.04 56.03 -35.17
C LYS A 236 0.26 57.31 -34.39
N VAL A 237 0.96 57.22 -33.26
CA VAL A 237 1.37 58.39 -32.48
C VAL A 237 2.32 59.29 -33.27
N GLU A 238 3.28 58.70 -33.99
CA GLU A 238 4.22 59.45 -34.83
C GLU A 238 3.50 60.16 -35.99
N ARG A 239 2.56 59.49 -36.66
CA ARG A 239 1.71 60.12 -37.68
C ARG A 239 0.89 61.27 -37.10
N GLN A 240 0.24 61.06 -35.95
CA GLN A 240 -0.51 62.12 -35.27
C GLN A 240 0.39 63.29 -34.86
N ALA A 241 1.62 63.02 -34.40
CA ALA A 241 2.59 64.05 -34.04
C ALA A 241 3.09 64.81 -35.29
N ALA A 242 3.31 64.12 -36.41
CA ALA A 242 3.66 64.74 -37.69
C ALA A 242 2.53 65.62 -38.22
N ASP A 243 1.28 65.13 -38.17
CA ASP A 243 0.08 65.88 -38.54
C ASP A 243 -0.14 67.09 -37.63
N ALA A 244 0.05 66.92 -36.31
CA ALA A 244 -0.02 68.00 -35.34
C ALA A 244 1.12 69.01 -35.54
N ALA A 245 2.33 68.58 -35.88
CA ALA A 245 3.46 69.45 -36.19
C ALA A 245 3.25 70.20 -37.51
N ALA A 246 2.65 69.57 -38.53
CA ALA A 246 2.25 70.23 -39.77
C ALA A 246 1.18 71.30 -39.50
N LYS A 247 0.14 70.97 -38.70
CA LYS A 247 -0.86 71.93 -38.23
C LYS A 247 -0.24 73.03 -37.35
N LYS A 248 0.74 72.71 -36.51
CA LYS A 248 1.44 73.68 -35.66
C LYS A 248 2.37 74.57 -36.48
N LYS A 249 2.99 74.12 -37.57
CA LYS A 249 3.69 75.00 -38.52
C LYS A 249 2.73 75.92 -39.26
N GLN A 250 1.50 75.47 -39.52
CA GLN A 250 0.43 76.34 -40.01
C GLN A 250 -0.07 77.32 -38.93
N ASN A 251 -0.02 76.95 -37.64
CA ASN A 251 -0.43 77.78 -36.49
C ASN A 251 0.72 78.51 -35.76
N ALA A 252 1.98 78.35 -36.18
CA ALA A 252 3.19 78.94 -35.58
C ALA A 252 3.36 80.42 -35.98
N GLY A 253 2.24 81.11 -36.14
CA GLY A 253 2.14 82.55 -35.92
C GLY A 253 1.86 82.92 -34.45
N ASN A 254 1.75 81.99 -33.51
CA ASN A 254 1.50 82.33 -32.10
C ASN A 254 2.15 81.39 -31.07
N ASN A 255 3.08 81.97 -30.32
CA ASN A 255 3.50 81.76 -28.92
C ASN A 255 3.93 80.37 -28.37
N ASN A 256 5.23 80.33 -28.09
CA ASN A 256 6.00 79.95 -26.89
C ASN A 256 5.34 79.19 -25.70
N ASP A 257 6.05 78.15 -25.24
CA ASP A 257 6.65 78.03 -23.89
C ASP A 257 6.46 76.68 -23.13
N GLN A 258 7.56 76.28 -22.47
CA GLN A 258 7.85 75.38 -21.32
C GLN A 258 6.92 74.20 -20.97
N GLY A 259 7.41 72.96 -20.82
CA GLY A 259 8.31 72.44 -19.77
C GLY A 259 7.52 71.32 -19.05
N GLY A 260 7.97 70.10 -18.76
CA GLY A 260 9.21 69.65 -18.11
C GLY A 260 8.87 69.22 -16.67
N GLY A 261 8.91 67.92 -16.33
CA GLY A 261 8.74 67.45 -14.94
C GLY A 261 8.76 65.91 -14.77
N GLY A 262 9.86 65.39 -14.21
CA GLY A 262 10.09 63.97 -13.87
C GLY A 262 9.52 63.55 -12.52
N GLN A 263 9.38 62.23 -12.32
CA GLN A 263 8.68 61.62 -11.18
C GLN A 263 9.60 60.86 -10.21
N ASN A 264 9.19 60.91 -8.94
CA ASN A 264 9.81 60.35 -7.73
C ASN A 264 9.81 58.82 -7.67
N ASN A 265 10.87 58.27 -7.08
CA ASN A 265 11.09 56.84 -6.84
C ASN A 265 10.51 56.44 -5.48
N GLN A 266 9.32 55.80 -5.46
CA GLN A 266 8.73 55.20 -4.25
C GLN A 266 8.66 53.68 -4.43
N ASN A 267 9.10 52.92 -3.42
CA ASN A 267 8.90 51.47 -3.33
C ASN A 267 7.41 51.15 -3.56
N GLN A 268 7.09 50.61 -4.74
CA GLN A 268 5.73 50.47 -5.20
C GLN A 268 5.34 48.99 -5.22
N VAL A 269 4.31 48.64 -4.45
CA VAL A 269 3.64 47.35 -4.60
C VAL A 269 2.52 47.55 -5.61
N ILE A 270 2.64 46.92 -6.78
CA ILE A 270 1.59 46.95 -7.80
C ILE A 270 0.88 45.60 -7.73
N GLU A 271 -0.38 45.59 -7.33
CA GLU A 271 -1.17 44.36 -7.28
C GLU A 271 -1.53 43.96 -8.71
N GLY A 272 -1.01 42.80 -9.16
CA GLY A 272 -1.39 42.21 -10.43
C GLY A 272 -2.81 41.64 -10.33
N GLY A 273 -3.59 41.76 -11.40
CA GLY A 273 -4.92 41.16 -11.48
C GLY A 273 -4.89 39.66 -11.15
N ILE A 274 -5.95 39.18 -10.48
CA ILE A 274 -6.11 37.80 -10.01
C ILE A 274 -6.12 36.86 -11.22
N GLY A 275 -4.94 36.36 -11.60
CA GLY A 275 -4.77 35.33 -12.62
C GLY A 275 -5.01 33.96 -11.99
N THR A 276 -6.04 33.27 -12.47
CA THR A 276 -6.54 31.94 -12.04
C THR A 276 -7.32 31.94 -10.72
N ILE A 277 -8.56 32.44 -10.78
CA ILE A 277 -9.83 31.75 -10.44
C ILE A 277 -10.91 32.60 -11.08
N SER A 278 -11.69 32.05 -12.01
CA SER A 278 -12.69 32.79 -12.78
C SER A 278 -13.78 33.45 -11.92
N ASP A 279 -13.99 33.00 -10.67
CA ASP A 279 -15.06 33.45 -9.77
C ASP A 279 -14.59 33.94 -8.38
N ALA A 280 -13.29 34.15 -8.17
CA ALA A 280 -12.77 34.55 -6.86
C ALA A 280 -12.86 36.05 -6.66
N SER A 281 -13.72 36.47 -5.73
CA SER A 281 -13.80 37.86 -5.29
C SER A 281 -13.51 37.99 -3.79
N TRP A 282 -12.85 39.09 -3.41
CA TRP A 282 -12.53 39.40 -2.03
C TRP A 282 -13.80 39.80 -1.26
N ARG A 283 -14.07 39.14 -0.12
CA ARG A 283 -14.99 39.65 0.90
C ARG A 283 -14.30 40.68 1.78
N THR A 284 -13.02 40.43 2.07
CA THR A 284 -12.13 41.34 2.77
C THR A 284 -10.75 41.23 2.14
N LYS A 285 -10.37 42.22 1.34
CA LYS A 285 -9.08 42.22 0.67
C LYS A 285 -7.95 42.41 1.69
N PRO A 286 -6.88 41.59 1.66
CA PRO A 286 -5.73 41.79 2.53
C PRO A 286 -5.05 43.12 2.18
N ARG A 287 -4.54 43.82 3.19
CA ARG A 287 -3.66 44.98 2.98
C ARG A 287 -2.25 44.44 2.78
N VAL A 288 -1.73 44.54 1.56
CA VAL A 288 -0.36 44.15 1.19
C VAL A 288 0.48 45.39 0.93
N SER A 289 1.14 45.90 1.97
CA SER A 289 1.92 47.13 1.91
C SER A 289 3.06 47.11 2.92
N ASN A 290 3.93 48.12 2.82
CA ASN A 290 5.04 48.33 3.77
C ASN A 290 5.91 47.08 3.95
N PHE A 291 6.16 46.39 2.82
CA PHE A 291 7.08 45.28 2.82
C PHE A 291 8.51 45.80 2.93
N CYS A 292 9.31 45.07 3.69
CA CYS A 292 10.68 45.42 4.03
C CYS A 292 11.60 44.27 3.64
N SER A 293 12.61 44.53 2.80
CA SER A 293 13.64 43.57 2.39
C SER A 293 14.97 43.94 3.04
N SER A 294 15.49 43.09 3.93
CA SER A 294 16.76 43.34 4.64
C SER A 294 17.99 42.90 3.85
N ARG A 295 17.80 42.00 2.87
CA ARG A 295 18.92 41.35 2.16
C ARG A 295 19.32 42.01 0.85
N LYS A 296 18.35 42.39 0.03
CA LYS A 296 18.59 42.84 -1.36
C LYS A 296 17.43 43.65 -1.93
N ASP A 297 17.69 44.31 -3.05
CA ASP A 297 16.64 44.87 -3.89
C ASP A 297 15.81 43.74 -4.51
N VAL A 298 14.50 43.95 -4.57
CA VAL A 298 13.51 42.99 -5.06
C VAL A 298 12.65 43.69 -6.10
N ASP A 299 12.87 43.34 -7.37
CA ASP A 299 11.99 43.70 -8.49
C ASP A 299 11.50 42.41 -9.16
N MET A 300 10.33 41.93 -8.75
CA MET A 300 9.75 40.69 -9.27
C MET A 300 8.25 40.59 -9.02
N THR A 301 7.58 39.70 -9.75
CA THR A 301 6.22 39.29 -9.45
C THR A 301 6.25 37.96 -8.70
N VAL A 302 5.67 37.94 -7.51
CA VAL A 302 5.48 36.71 -6.72
C VAL A 302 4.03 36.26 -6.79
N GLN A 303 3.81 34.95 -6.74
CA GLN A 303 2.48 34.37 -6.66
C GLN A 303 2.29 33.74 -5.28
N VAL A 304 1.23 34.12 -4.58
CA VAL A 304 0.88 33.55 -3.28
C VAL A 304 -0.27 32.58 -3.46
N SER A 305 -0.05 31.30 -3.21
CA SER A 305 -1.09 30.27 -3.22
C SER A 305 -1.67 30.07 -1.83
N PHE A 306 -2.98 29.81 -1.77
CA PHE A 306 -3.66 29.47 -0.53
C PHE A 306 -4.94 28.68 -0.76
N ARG A 307 -5.41 27.99 0.28
CA ARG A 307 -6.68 27.26 0.31
C ARG A 307 -7.79 28.17 0.85
N VAL A 308 -8.96 28.10 0.24
CA VAL A 308 -10.18 28.81 0.64
C VAL A 308 -11.23 27.77 1.01
N ASP A 309 -11.76 27.82 2.23
CA ASP A 309 -12.81 26.91 2.67
C ASP A 309 -14.22 27.34 2.23
N ALA A 310 -15.24 26.57 2.61
CA ALA A 310 -16.63 26.80 2.24
C ALA A 310 -17.22 28.11 2.83
N GLU A 311 -16.53 28.75 3.79
CA GLU A 311 -16.92 30.04 4.38
C GLU A 311 -16.10 31.21 3.82
N GLY A 312 -15.12 30.92 2.95
CA GLY A 312 -14.22 31.92 2.38
C GLY A 312 -12.99 32.25 3.24
N LYS A 313 -12.70 31.45 4.28
CA LYS A 313 -11.50 31.60 5.11
C LYS A 313 -10.29 31.08 4.37
N ILE A 314 -9.20 31.84 4.47
CA ILE A 314 -7.90 31.50 3.90
C ILE A 314 -7.12 30.62 4.89
N SER A 315 -6.48 29.57 4.37
CA SER A 315 -5.54 28.71 5.07
C SER A 315 -4.42 28.25 4.12
N ASN A 316 -3.36 27.64 4.66
CA ASN A 316 -2.23 27.12 3.88
C ASN A 316 -1.63 28.14 2.91
N VAL A 317 -1.33 29.34 3.41
CA VAL A 317 -0.75 30.41 2.60
C VAL A 317 0.73 30.12 2.36
N SER A 318 1.11 30.01 1.10
CA SER A 318 2.48 29.76 0.67
C SER A 318 2.85 30.65 -0.51
N LEU A 319 4.11 31.10 -0.53
CA LEU A 319 4.68 31.74 -1.71
C LEU A 319 5.06 30.64 -2.71
N ASN A 320 4.67 30.79 -3.98
CA ASN A 320 5.13 29.93 -5.07
C ASN A 320 6.54 30.38 -5.46
N GLY A 321 7.56 29.82 -4.81
CA GLY A 321 8.96 30.22 -4.94
C GLY A 321 9.48 30.92 -3.67
N SER A 322 10.49 31.78 -3.81
CA SER A 322 11.00 32.64 -2.73
C SER A 322 11.48 33.97 -3.31
N THR A 323 11.32 35.05 -2.54
CA THR A 323 11.95 36.35 -2.88
C THR A 323 13.47 36.34 -2.68
N GLY A 324 14.01 35.32 -1.99
CA GLY A 324 15.40 35.27 -1.52
C GLY A 324 15.60 35.96 -0.18
N ASP A 325 14.56 36.57 0.40
CA ASP A 325 14.53 37.10 1.75
C ASP A 325 13.40 36.43 2.56
N ARG A 326 13.78 35.64 3.57
CA ARG A 326 12.83 34.88 4.40
C ARG A 326 11.95 35.79 5.25
N ASN A 327 12.42 36.98 5.64
CA ASN A 327 11.62 37.92 6.40
C ASN A 327 10.55 38.54 5.49
N LEU A 328 10.93 38.94 4.28
CA LEU A 328 10.00 39.41 3.26
C LEU A 328 8.94 38.35 2.91
N ASP A 329 9.35 37.09 2.68
CA ASP A 329 8.43 35.97 2.42
C ASP A 329 7.41 35.78 3.55
N ARG A 330 7.85 35.89 4.80
CA ARG A 330 6.99 35.82 6.00
C ARG A 330 6.03 37.02 6.09
N GLN A 331 6.50 38.22 5.76
CA GLN A 331 5.64 39.41 5.74
C GLN A 331 4.55 39.27 4.69
N ILE A 332 4.87 38.81 3.47
CA ILE A 332 3.94 38.61 2.36
C ILE A 332 2.87 37.58 2.75
N THR A 333 3.29 36.37 3.13
CA THR A 333 2.36 35.28 3.48
C THR A 333 1.44 35.66 4.65
N ARG A 334 1.97 36.33 5.68
CA ARG A 334 1.18 36.82 6.82
C ARG A 334 0.17 37.90 6.41
N GLN A 335 0.55 38.84 5.54
CA GLN A 335 -0.35 39.90 5.10
C GLN A 335 -1.47 39.36 4.21
N VAL A 336 -1.16 38.46 3.27
CA VAL A 336 -2.16 37.80 2.41
C VAL A 336 -3.13 36.95 3.22
N GLY A 337 -2.64 36.20 4.21
CA GLY A 337 -3.47 35.34 5.07
C GLY A 337 -4.51 36.07 5.92
N ARG A 338 -4.45 37.41 6.02
CA ARG A 338 -5.48 38.21 6.69
C ARG A 338 -6.72 38.45 5.84
N GLY A 339 -6.65 38.14 4.55
CA GLY A 339 -7.77 38.28 3.63
C GLY A 339 -8.87 37.25 3.87
N ARG A 340 -10.04 37.52 3.28
CA ARG A 340 -11.14 36.57 3.14
C ARG A 340 -11.78 36.72 1.78
N LEU A 341 -12.15 35.61 1.16
CA LEU A 341 -12.87 35.60 -0.10
C LEU A 341 -14.36 35.34 0.14
N HIS A 342 -15.16 35.59 -0.89
CA HIS A 342 -16.44 34.92 -1.00
C HIS A 342 -16.20 33.42 -1.21
N PRO A 343 -17.03 32.54 -0.64
CA PRO A 343 -16.98 31.12 -0.95
C PRO A 343 -17.07 30.87 -2.45
N PHE A 344 -16.30 29.91 -2.96
CA PHE A 344 -16.47 29.48 -4.34
C PHE A 344 -17.78 28.72 -4.46
N LYS A 345 -18.59 29.08 -5.46
CA LYS A 345 -19.88 28.47 -5.71
C LYS A 345 -19.87 27.77 -7.06
N GLU A 346 -20.37 26.55 -7.07
CA GLU A 346 -20.68 25.78 -8.28
C GLU A 346 -22.18 25.48 -8.23
N GLY A 347 -22.96 26.22 -9.01
CA GLY A 347 -24.41 26.29 -8.82
C GLY A 347 -24.77 26.83 -7.43
N ASN A 348 -25.50 26.05 -6.63
CA ASN A 348 -25.92 26.42 -5.28
C ASN A 348 -25.06 25.80 -4.16
N VAL A 349 -23.96 25.13 -4.51
CA VAL A 349 -23.09 24.42 -3.56
C VAL A 349 -21.79 25.18 -3.37
N THR A 350 -21.40 25.39 -2.12
CA THR A 350 -20.09 25.96 -1.78
C THR A 350 -19.00 24.89 -1.86
N ARG A 351 -17.87 25.25 -2.46
CA ARG A 351 -16.71 24.36 -2.64
C ARG A 351 -15.47 24.93 -1.99
N VAL A 352 -14.63 24.03 -1.53
CA VAL A 352 -13.28 24.33 -1.06
C VAL A 352 -12.37 24.37 -2.27
N GLY A 353 -11.58 25.44 -2.43
CA GLY A 353 -10.71 25.61 -3.59
C GLY A 353 -9.34 26.16 -3.25
N LYS A 354 -8.47 26.22 -4.27
CA LYS A 354 -7.17 26.87 -4.19
C LYS A 354 -7.19 28.15 -4.99
N ALA A 355 -6.54 29.19 -4.47
CA ALA A 355 -6.44 30.50 -5.08
C ALA A 355 -4.99 30.95 -5.20
N ILE A 356 -4.74 31.79 -6.20
CA ILE A 356 -3.45 32.41 -6.45
C ILE A 356 -3.63 33.93 -6.44
N TYR A 357 -2.80 34.61 -5.65
CA TYR A 357 -2.76 36.06 -5.56
C TYR A 357 -1.39 36.59 -6.01
N PRO A 358 -1.30 37.20 -7.21
CA PRO A 358 -0.06 37.77 -7.71
C PRO A 358 0.22 39.15 -7.10
N ILE A 359 1.45 39.38 -6.67
CA ILE A 359 1.93 40.64 -6.11
C ILE A 359 3.19 41.05 -6.88
N VAL A 360 3.19 42.24 -7.47
CA VAL A 360 4.41 42.84 -8.03
C VAL A 360 5.12 43.60 -6.92
N LEU A 361 6.35 43.21 -6.64
CA LEU A 361 7.22 43.82 -5.65
C LEU A 361 8.25 44.68 -6.37
N ARG A 362 8.32 45.96 -5.99
CA ARG A 362 9.42 46.86 -6.32
C ARG A 362 9.92 47.47 -5.02
N LEU A 363 10.87 46.79 -4.39
CA LEU A 363 11.43 47.12 -3.09
C LEU A 363 12.94 47.30 -3.20
N GLN A 364 13.45 48.44 -2.75
CA GLN A 364 14.87 48.58 -2.46
C GLN A 364 15.22 47.87 -1.14
N LYS A 365 16.46 47.41 -1.03
CA LYS A 365 17.04 46.91 0.22
C LYS A 365 16.98 48.03 1.26
N ASP A 366 16.51 47.70 2.45
CA ASP A 366 16.52 48.59 3.59
C ASP A 366 17.15 47.89 4.80
N GLU A 367 18.27 48.43 5.27
CA GLU A 367 19.03 47.87 6.39
C GLU A 367 18.33 48.06 7.73
N ALA A 368 17.33 48.95 7.81
CA ALA A 368 16.48 49.12 8.97
C ALA A 368 15.42 48.00 9.11
N CYS A 369 15.27 47.12 8.11
CA CYS A 369 14.40 45.95 8.19
C CYS A 369 14.92 44.96 9.24
N THR A 370 14.31 44.95 10.42
CA THR A 370 14.60 43.99 11.48
C THR A 370 14.09 42.59 11.11
N ASN A 371 14.92 41.56 11.33
CA ASN A 371 14.66 40.15 10.97
C ASN A 371 13.69 39.40 11.88
#